data_AF-D9XTI3-F1
#
_entry.id   AF-D9XTI3-F1
#
_cell.length_a   1.000
_cell.length_b   1.000
_cell.length_c   1.000
_cell.angle_alpha   90.00
_cell.angle_beta   90.00
_cell.angle_gamma   90.00
#
_symmetry.space_group_name_H-M   'P 1'
#
loop_
_entity.id
_entity.type
_entity.pdbx_description
1 polymer ?
#
loop_
_entity_poly.entity_id
_entity_poly.type
_entity_poly.pdbx_seq_one_letter_code
_entity_poly.pdbx_strand_id
1 'polypeptide(L)'
;MPSACPWRAASPRRVRSRRASPLRYDAGDPRACPRSCECQAAALPARTSGCGSLPAQKGGRLLIRSVVGGLGIGSAVFPTPSVGCMTPRDASESPRNRWSDLDRPPLNVTALRRGLVREGSLWREVDVVQSTGSTNSDLVARAGGGREVAEGVVLVAEEQTAARGRLDRRWTAPARSGLFFSVLLRPAEVPVARWGWLPLLTGVAVATGLSRAAGVDTALKWPNDLLVTVGGEERKAGGILAERAGDDGVVVGVGINVSLRADEL
;
A
#
# COMPACT_ATOMS: atom_id res chain seq x y z
N MET A 1 -36.51 27.10 47.84
CA MET A 1 -36.35 27.13 46.36
C MET A 1 -34.91 26.76 46.03
N PRO A 2 -34.70 25.97 44.97
CA PRO A 2 -34.07 24.64 44.99
C PRO A 2 -32.63 24.68 44.41
N SER A 3 -31.81 23.63 44.36
CA SER A 3 -32.08 22.24 43.98
C SER A 3 -30.99 21.27 44.46
N ALA A 4 -31.42 20.24 45.18
CA ALA A 4 -30.65 19.03 45.43
C ALA A 4 -30.88 18.03 44.30
N CYS A 5 -29.79 17.38 43.89
CA CYS A 5 -29.71 16.33 42.87
C CYS A 5 -30.12 14.98 43.48
N PRO A 6 -31.05 14.21 42.90
CA PRO A 6 -31.30 12.83 43.31
C PRO A 6 -30.92 11.84 42.19
N TRP A 7 -29.73 11.22 42.29
CA TRP A 7 -29.44 10.01 41.52
C TRP A 7 -29.80 8.79 42.35
N ARG A 8 -30.95 8.19 42.02
CA ARG A 8 -31.41 6.90 42.53
C ARG A 8 -30.88 5.80 41.61
N ALA A 9 -30.23 4.81 42.20
CA ALA A 9 -29.79 3.59 41.54
C ALA A 9 -31.00 2.76 41.03
N ALA A 10 -30.87 2.19 39.83
CA ALA A 10 -31.77 1.15 39.33
C ALA A 10 -30.97 0.02 38.69
N SER A 11 -31.07 -1.17 39.29
CA SER A 11 -30.49 -2.44 38.85
C SER A 11 -31.24 -3.05 37.65
N PRO A 12 -30.66 -4.03 36.93
CA PRO A 12 -31.08 -4.39 35.58
C PRO A 12 -32.25 -5.37 35.56
N ARG A 13 -33.24 -5.14 34.68
CA ARG A 13 -34.29 -6.12 34.36
C ARG A 13 -33.82 -7.09 33.28
N ARG A 14 -33.81 -8.39 33.63
CA ARG A 14 -33.77 -9.52 32.70
C ARG A 14 -34.94 -9.45 31.72
N VAL A 15 -34.67 -9.67 30.43
CA VAL A 15 -35.67 -10.12 29.47
C VAL A 15 -35.22 -11.46 28.90
N ARG A 16 -36.15 -12.42 28.97
CA ARG A 16 -35.99 -13.83 28.58
C ARG A 16 -35.97 -14.00 27.06
N SER A 17 -35.25 -15.05 26.68
CA SER A 17 -35.18 -15.74 25.39
C SER A 17 -36.50 -15.99 24.67
N ARG A 18 -36.49 -15.88 23.33
CA ARG A 18 -37.28 -16.76 22.44
C ARG A 18 -36.40 -17.20 21.26
N ARG A 19 -36.30 -18.52 21.06
CA ARG A 19 -35.84 -19.18 19.82
C ARG A 19 -37.06 -19.54 18.98
N ALA A 20 -36.96 -19.37 17.66
CA ALA A 20 -37.55 -20.17 16.57
C ALA A 20 -37.15 -19.48 15.24
N SER A 21 -36.19 -20.01 14.47
CA SER A 21 -36.31 -20.96 13.34
C SER A 21 -36.78 -20.35 12.00
N PRO A 22 -36.34 -20.89 10.84
CA PRO A 22 -35.95 -20.10 9.67
C PRO A 22 -36.99 -20.12 8.54
N LEU A 23 -37.09 -19.01 7.77
CA LEU A 23 -37.81 -18.92 6.50
C LEU A 23 -36.93 -18.12 5.52
N ARG A 24 -36.33 -18.82 4.55
CA ARG A 24 -36.75 -18.96 3.14
C ARG A 24 -36.26 -17.80 2.27
N TYR A 25 -35.46 -18.20 1.28
CA TYR A 25 -34.90 -17.44 0.18
C TYR A 25 -35.99 -17.29 -0.89
N ASP A 26 -36.39 -16.08 -1.24
CA ASP A 26 -37.20 -15.81 -2.43
C ASP A 26 -36.34 -15.08 -3.47
N ALA A 27 -36.20 -15.73 -4.63
CA ALA A 27 -35.59 -15.17 -5.82
C ALA A 27 -36.64 -14.32 -6.55
N GLY A 28 -36.39 -13.00 -6.66
CA GLY A 28 -37.22 -12.06 -7.40
C GLY A 28 -36.74 -11.84 -8.84
N ASP A 29 -37.67 -12.04 -9.77
CA ASP A 29 -37.60 -11.97 -11.24
C ASP A 29 -37.07 -10.63 -11.81
N PRO A 30 -36.13 -10.65 -12.78
CA PRO A 30 -35.60 -9.48 -13.46
C PRO A 30 -36.52 -9.04 -14.60
N ARG A 31 -37.61 -8.31 -14.30
CA ARG A 31 -38.36 -7.56 -15.32
C ARG A 31 -39.30 -6.50 -14.70
N ALA A 32 -38.75 -5.35 -14.32
CA ALA A 32 -39.52 -4.12 -14.16
C ALA A 32 -38.64 -2.88 -14.34
N CYS A 33 -38.79 -2.24 -15.50
CA CYS A 33 -38.29 -0.91 -15.83
C CYS A 33 -39.47 0.06 -15.72
N PRO A 34 -39.26 1.30 -15.24
CA PRO A 34 -39.83 2.40 -16.01
C PRO A 34 -38.81 3.52 -16.28
N ARG A 35 -38.81 3.84 -17.57
CA ARG A 35 -38.36 5.02 -18.28
C ARG A 35 -38.67 6.35 -17.55
N SER A 36 -37.65 7.20 -17.46
CA SER A 36 -37.75 8.61 -17.86
C SER A 36 -36.34 9.14 -18.14
N CYS A 37 -36.01 9.24 -19.42
CA CYS A 37 -34.86 9.97 -19.95
C CYS A 37 -35.13 11.47 -19.87
N GLU A 38 -34.15 12.26 -19.47
CA GLU A 38 -33.98 13.62 -20.01
C GLU A 38 -32.49 13.94 -20.09
N CYS A 39 -31.98 13.90 -21.32
CA CYS A 39 -30.67 14.41 -21.71
C CYS A 39 -30.82 15.90 -22.03
N GLN A 40 -30.03 16.75 -21.38
CA GLN A 40 -29.71 18.08 -21.92
C GLN A 40 -28.21 18.32 -21.87
N ALA A 41 -27.62 18.37 -23.05
CA ALA A 41 -26.30 18.89 -23.32
C ALA A 41 -26.43 20.36 -23.72
N ALA A 42 -25.58 21.23 -23.17
CA ALA A 42 -24.83 22.27 -23.89
C ALA A 42 -24.20 23.29 -22.92
N ALA A 43 -22.89 23.51 -23.05
CA ALA A 43 -22.27 24.81 -23.40
C ALA A 43 -20.85 24.95 -22.80
N LEU A 44 -19.87 25.08 -23.70
CA LEU A 44 -18.52 25.60 -23.44
C LEU A 44 -18.59 27.10 -23.11
N PRO A 45 -17.55 27.63 -22.44
CA PRO A 45 -16.74 28.61 -23.15
C PRO A 45 -15.22 28.39 -23.02
N ALA A 46 -14.51 29.00 -23.97
CA ALA A 46 -13.07 28.96 -24.14
C ALA A 46 -12.34 30.17 -23.52
N ARG A 47 -11.00 30.03 -23.43
CA ARG A 47 -9.92 31.04 -23.26
C ARG A 47 -9.66 31.50 -21.80
N THR A 48 -8.43 31.74 -21.31
CA THR A 48 -7.13 32.10 -21.91
C THR A 48 -5.97 31.83 -20.92
N SER A 49 -4.81 31.44 -21.48
CA SER A 49 -3.41 31.72 -21.10
C SER A 49 -2.96 31.88 -19.63
N GLY A 50 -1.96 31.09 -19.24
CA GLY A 50 -1.09 31.34 -18.09
C GLY A 50 0.11 30.40 -18.10
N CYS A 51 1.12 30.73 -18.90
CA CYS A 51 2.40 30.03 -18.96
C CYS A 51 3.18 30.29 -17.65
N GLY A 52 3.46 29.23 -16.89
CA GLY A 52 4.29 29.26 -15.69
C GLY A 52 5.17 28.03 -15.67
N SER A 53 6.37 28.17 -16.23
CA SER A 53 7.42 27.16 -16.25
C SER A 53 8.03 26.98 -14.85
N LEU A 54 8.04 25.74 -14.35
CA LEU A 54 8.86 25.31 -13.21
C LEU A 54 9.62 24.03 -13.59
N PRO A 55 10.85 23.86 -13.08
CA PRO A 55 11.89 23.13 -13.80
C PRO A 55 11.71 21.62 -13.70
N ALA A 56 11.86 20.97 -14.85
CA ALA A 56 12.05 19.53 -14.98
C ALA A 56 13.32 19.12 -14.20
N GLN A 57 13.15 18.28 -13.17
CA GLN A 57 14.28 17.62 -12.52
C GLN A 57 14.80 16.53 -13.47
N LYS A 58 16.04 16.73 -13.95
CA LYS A 58 16.76 15.78 -14.79
C LYS A 58 17.06 14.51 -13.99
N GLY A 59 16.48 13.39 -14.42
CA GLY A 59 16.80 12.06 -13.92
C GLY A 59 18.26 11.69 -14.18
N GLY A 60 19.07 11.76 -13.14
CA GLY A 60 20.43 11.23 -13.11
C GLY A 60 20.41 9.74 -12.73
N ARG A 61 21.06 8.93 -13.57
CA ARG A 61 21.18 7.47 -13.43
C ARG A 61 21.98 7.09 -12.17
N LEU A 62 21.57 6.06 -11.43
CA LEU A 62 22.54 5.17 -10.78
C LEU A 62 21.97 3.78 -10.44
N LEU A 63 22.78 2.76 -10.77
CA LEU A 63 22.70 1.38 -10.32
C LEU A 63 23.43 1.22 -8.98
N ILE A 64 22.80 0.54 -8.01
CA ILE A 64 23.50 0.00 -6.84
C ILE A 64 23.89 -1.45 -7.18
N ARG A 65 25.15 -1.69 -7.56
CA ARG A 65 25.73 -3.04 -7.59
C ARG A 65 26.59 -3.22 -6.35
N SER A 66 26.34 -4.32 -5.62
CA SER A 66 27.23 -4.80 -4.57
C SER A 66 28.55 -5.29 -5.17
N VAL A 67 29.64 -4.92 -4.52
CA VAL A 67 30.99 -5.43 -4.78
C VAL A 67 31.11 -6.77 -4.05
N VAL A 68 31.28 -7.86 -4.79
CA VAL A 68 31.78 -9.13 -4.25
C VAL A 68 33.09 -9.44 -4.96
N GLY A 69 34.16 -9.47 -4.16
CA GLY A 69 35.54 -9.67 -4.60
C GLY A 69 35.76 -11.05 -5.22
N GLY A 70 36.60 -11.07 -6.26
CA GLY A 70 36.99 -12.28 -6.97
C GLY A 70 37.95 -13.14 -6.16
N LEU A 71 37.72 -14.45 -6.20
CA LEU A 71 38.80 -15.43 -6.11
C LEU A 71 38.94 -16.08 -7.49
N GLY A 72 40.14 -15.98 -8.05
CA GLY A 72 40.52 -16.59 -9.31
C GLY A 72 40.68 -18.10 -9.18
N ILE A 73 40.08 -18.82 -10.12
CA ILE A 73 40.39 -20.23 -10.39
C ILE A 73 40.43 -20.41 -11.91
N GLY A 74 41.44 -21.12 -12.38
CA GLY A 74 42.00 -21.07 -13.73
C GLY A 74 41.07 -21.45 -14.88
N SER A 75 41.40 -20.87 -16.03
CA SER A 75 40.85 -21.17 -17.34
C SER A 75 41.22 -22.59 -17.79
N ALA A 76 40.21 -23.41 -18.05
CA ALA A 76 40.33 -24.61 -18.88
C ALA A 76 39.43 -24.42 -20.10
N VAL A 77 40.06 -24.24 -21.27
CA VAL A 77 39.40 -24.07 -22.56
C VAL A 77 38.97 -25.44 -23.07
N PHE A 78 37.67 -25.69 -23.14
CA PHE A 78 37.08 -26.82 -23.84
C PHE A 78 36.37 -26.33 -25.12
N PRO A 79 36.61 -26.94 -26.28
CA PRO A 79 35.94 -26.54 -27.52
C PRO A 79 34.47 -26.97 -27.48
N THR A 80 33.54 -26.02 -27.49
CA THR A 80 32.11 -26.27 -27.68
C THR A 80 31.77 -26.21 -29.17
N PRO A 81 31.10 -27.24 -29.74
CA PRO A 81 30.57 -27.15 -31.09
C PRO A 81 29.42 -26.14 -31.11
N SER A 82 29.49 -25.19 -32.04
CA SER A 82 28.45 -24.21 -32.32
C SER A 82 27.22 -24.89 -32.92
N VAL A 83 26.32 -25.37 -32.07
CA VAL A 83 24.93 -25.66 -32.45
C VAL A 83 24.11 -24.49 -31.96
N GLY A 84 23.65 -23.66 -32.90
CA GLY A 84 22.70 -22.58 -32.63
C GLY A 84 21.37 -23.18 -32.16
N CYS A 85 21.25 -23.41 -30.85
CA CYS A 85 19.96 -23.55 -30.19
C CYS A 85 19.33 -22.16 -30.14
N MET A 86 18.67 -21.79 -31.23
CA MET A 86 17.62 -20.80 -31.19
C MET A 86 16.51 -21.42 -30.35
N THR A 87 16.55 -21.20 -29.03
CA THR A 87 15.40 -21.48 -28.17
C THR A 87 14.22 -20.75 -28.79
N PRO A 88 13.08 -21.42 -29.06
CA PRO A 88 11.86 -20.71 -29.38
C PRO A 88 11.68 -19.68 -28.27
N ARG A 89 11.43 -18.41 -28.62
CA ARG A 89 10.92 -17.48 -27.61
C ARG A 89 9.66 -18.15 -27.06
N ASP A 90 9.72 -18.58 -25.81
CA ASP A 90 8.61 -19.22 -25.15
C ASP A 90 7.41 -18.28 -25.30
N ALA A 91 6.43 -18.73 -26.07
CA ALA A 91 5.12 -18.10 -26.19
C ALA A 91 4.29 -18.27 -24.90
N SER A 92 4.96 -18.28 -23.75
CA SER A 92 4.39 -18.30 -22.40
C SER A 92 4.60 -16.99 -21.66
N GLU A 93 4.91 -15.88 -22.34
CA GLU A 93 4.78 -14.51 -21.82
C GLU A 93 3.30 -14.18 -21.56
N SER A 94 2.74 -14.88 -20.57
CA SER A 94 1.61 -14.39 -19.82
C SER A 94 2.18 -13.24 -18.98
N PRO A 95 1.69 -11.99 -19.09
CA PRO A 95 2.19 -10.85 -18.30
C PRO A 95 1.98 -10.97 -16.79
N ARG A 96 1.57 -12.15 -16.31
CA ARG A 96 1.05 -12.44 -14.98
C ARG A 96 1.68 -13.69 -14.36
N ASN A 97 2.73 -14.26 -14.94
CA ASN A 97 3.43 -15.33 -14.24
C ASN A 97 4.16 -14.74 -13.02
N ARG A 98 3.96 -15.37 -11.86
CA ARG A 98 4.55 -14.93 -10.57
C ARG A 98 6.08 -14.92 -10.57
N TRP A 99 6.68 -15.53 -11.60
CA TRP A 99 8.11 -15.77 -11.78
C TRP A 99 8.67 -15.08 -13.04
N SER A 100 7.99 -14.03 -13.54
CA SER A 100 8.40 -13.26 -14.75
C SER A 100 9.77 -12.62 -14.62
N ASP A 101 10.12 -12.19 -13.41
CA ASP A 101 11.34 -11.45 -13.13
C ASP A 101 12.05 -12.14 -11.95
N LEU A 102 13.16 -12.82 -12.26
CA LEU A 102 13.97 -13.53 -11.27
C LEU A 102 14.78 -12.59 -10.39
N ASP A 103 15.04 -11.36 -10.83
CA ASP A 103 15.72 -10.34 -10.02
C ASP A 103 14.79 -9.78 -8.94
N ARG A 104 13.47 -9.96 -9.12
CA ARG A 104 12.43 -9.49 -8.21
C ARG A 104 11.47 -10.64 -7.86
N PRO A 105 11.89 -11.60 -7.01
CA PRO A 105 11.02 -12.70 -6.62
C PRO A 105 9.81 -12.19 -5.81
N PRO A 106 8.65 -12.87 -5.89
CA PRO A 106 7.47 -12.51 -5.12
C PRO A 106 7.72 -12.69 -3.62
N LEU A 107 7.01 -11.90 -2.81
CA LEU A 107 7.02 -11.98 -1.37
C LEU A 107 6.54 -13.35 -0.87
N ASN A 108 7.26 -13.88 0.11
CA ASN A 108 6.90 -15.12 0.79
C ASN A 108 5.87 -14.83 1.90
N VAL A 109 4.59 -14.93 1.55
CA VAL A 109 3.45 -14.68 2.45
C VAL A 109 3.52 -15.50 3.73
N THR A 110 3.91 -16.78 3.63
CA THR A 110 4.03 -17.67 4.79
C THR A 110 5.12 -17.21 5.76
N ALA A 111 6.26 -16.78 5.23
CA ALA A 111 7.34 -16.23 6.04
C ALA A 111 6.93 -14.90 6.70
N LEU A 112 6.24 -14.02 5.97
CA LEU A 112 5.72 -12.75 6.50
C LEU A 112 4.74 -12.97 7.65
N ARG A 113 3.75 -13.85 7.46
CA ARG A 113 2.76 -14.18 8.51
C ARG A 113 3.44 -14.74 9.76
N ARG A 114 4.38 -15.67 9.60
CA ARG A 114 5.17 -16.23 10.72
C ARG A 114 6.04 -15.18 11.42
N GLY A 115 6.55 -14.21 10.66
CA GLY A 115 7.41 -13.14 11.16
C GLY A 115 6.65 -12.07 11.94
N LEU A 116 5.45 -11.70 11.49
CA LEU A 116 4.74 -10.51 11.95
C LEU A 116 3.54 -10.81 12.86
N VAL A 117 2.80 -11.88 12.58
CA VAL A 117 1.60 -12.27 13.33
C VAL A 117 2.03 -13.20 14.45
N ARG A 118 2.25 -12.64 15.63
CA ARG A 118 2.71 -13.35 16.83
C ARG A 118 1.83 -12.98 18.01
N GLU A 119 1.77 -13.86 19.00
CA GLU A 119 1.06 -13.55 20.24
C GLU A 119 1.66 -12.29 20.89
N GLY A 120 0.80 -11.34 21.26
CA GLY A 120 1.21 -10.05 21.81
C GLY A 120 1.75 -9.03 20.80
N SER A 121 1.83 -9.34 19.49
CA SER A 121 2.17 -8.34 18.48
C SER A 121 0.96 -7.48 18.10
N LEU A 122 1.25 -6.26 17.60
CA LEU A 122 0.21 -5.37 17.08
C LEU A 122 -0.44 -5.95 15.81
N TRP A 123 0.33 -6.68 15.00
CA TRP A 123 -0.11 -7.17 13.69
C TRP A 123 -0.92 -8.45 13.84
N ARG A 124 -2.19 -8.38 13.45
CA ARG A 124 -3.14 -9.50 13.55
C ARG A 124 -3.30 -10.28 12.26
N GLU A 125 -3.12 -9.59 11.14
CA GLU A 125 -3.35 -10.16 9.82
C GLU A 125 -2.39 -9.53 8.81
N VAL A 126 -1.80 -10.35 7.94
CA VAL A 126 -0.95 -9.90 6.85
C VAL A 126 -1.41 -10.59 5.58
N ASP A 127 -1.93 -9.80 4.65
CA ASP A 127 -2.33 -10.25 3.32
C ASP A 127 -1.38 -9.69 2.27
N VAL A 128 -1.07 -10.51 1.27
CA VAL A 128 -0.25 -10.12 0.12
C VAL A 128 -1.07 -10.36 -1.14
N VAL A 129 -1.32 -9.29 -1.89
CA VAL A 129 -2.02 -9.34 -3.18
C VAL A 129 -1.02 -9.15 -4.32
N GLN A 130 -1.27 -9.82 -5.44
CA GLN A 130 -0.39 -9.72 -6.61
C GLN A 130 -0.50 -8.35 -7.31
N SER A 131 -1.71 -7.80 -7.39
CA SER A 131 -1.94 -6.49 -7.98
C SER A 131 -3.22 -5.89 -7.40
N THR A 132 -3.22 -4.59 -7.16
CA THR A 132 -4.39 -3.82 -6.71
C THR A 132 -4.37 -2.43 -7.35
N GLY A 133 -5.49 -1.71 -7.32
CA GLY A 133 -5.49 -0.26 -7.52
C GLY A 133 -4.64 0.43 -6.46
N SER A 134 -4.98 0.26 -5.18
CA SER A 134 -4.16 0.79 -4.08
C SER A 134 -4.39 0.05 -2.77
N THR A 135 -3.31 -0.34 -2.09
CA THR A 135 -3.39 -0.96 -0.75
C THR A 135 -4.12 -0.06 0.23
N ASN A 136 -3.97 1.26 0.08
CA ASN A 136 -4.59 2.24 0.98
C ASN A 136 -6.10 2.29 0.78
N SER A 137 -6.53 2.44 -0.48
CA SER A 137 -7.95 2.48 -0.83
C SER A 137 -8.66 1.19 -0.45
N ASP A 138 -8.03 0.05 -0.70
CA ASP A 138 -8.59 -1.27 -0.38
C ASP A 138 -8.77 -1.43 1.13
N LEU A 139 -7.79 -1.02 1.93
CA LEU A 139 -7.86 -1.15 3.38
C LEU A 139 -8.83 -0.16 4.01
N VAL A 140 -8.93 1.07 3.48
CA VAL A 140 -9.95 2.06 3.87
C VAL A 140 -11.35 1.53 3.59
N ALA A 141 -11.57 0.96 2.39
CA ALA A 141 -12.85 0.37 2.02
C ALA A 141 -13.19 -0.84 2.90
N ARG A 142 -12.21 -1.73 3.16
CA ARG A 142 -12.37 -2.90 4.04
C ARG A 142 -12.77 -2.47 5.45
N ALA A 143 -12.15 -1.42 6.00
CA ALA A 143 -12.45 -0.90 7.33
C ALA A 143 -13.80 -0.18 7.42
N GLY A 144 -14.31 0.40 6.31
CA GLY A 144 -15.60 1.07 6.25
C GLY A 144 -16.80 0.17 5.92
N GLY A 145 -16.57 -1.06 5.45
CA GLY A 145 -17.59 -1.98 4.91
C GLY A 145 -18.53 -2.64 5.93
N GLY A 146 -18.69 -2.09 7.13
CA GLY A 146 -19.65 -2.57 8.15
C GLY A 146 -19.27 -3.85 8.90
N ARG A 147 -18.32 -4.66 8.38
CA ARG A 147 -17.68 -5.72 9.15
C ARG A 147 -16.61 -5.10 10.05
N GLU A 148 -16.63 -5.43 11.34
CA GLU A 148 -15.59 -4.99 12.26
C GLU A 148 -14.23 -5.58 11.84
N VAL A 149 -13.35 -4.71 11.34
CA VAL A 149 -11.96 -5.04 11.01
C VAL A 149 -11.10 -4.61 12.18
N ALA A 150 -10.45 -5.57 12.82
CA ALA A 150 -9.58 -5.34 13.95
C ALA A 150 -8.40 -4.43 13.56
N GLU A 151 -7.86 -3.71 14.53
CA GLU A 151 -6.57 -3.04 14.37
C GLU A 151 -5.45 -4.05 14.04
N GLY A 152 -4.44 -3.60 13.31
CA GLY A 152 -3.25 -4.40 13.01
C GLY A 152 -3.38 -5.28 11.77
N VAL A 153 -4.38 -5.02 10.91
CA VAL A 153 -4.44 -5.62 9.59
C VAL A 153 -3.46 -4.90 8.66
N VAL A 154 -2.63 -5.68 7.98
CA VAL A 154 -1.63 -5.22 7.01
C VAL A 154 -1.98 -5.79 5.65
N LEU A 155 -2.08 -4.91 4.65
CA LEU A 155 -2.23 -5.29 3.26
C LEU A 155 -0.96 -4.88 2.51
N VAL A 156 -0.32 -5.85 1.87
CA VAL A 156 0.87 -5.66 1.04
C VAL A 156 0.50 -5.96 -0.41
N ALA A 157 1.01 -5.19 -1.36
CA ALA A 157 0.84 -5.46 -2.77
C ALA A 157 2.20 -5.59 -3.47
N GLU A 158 2.29 -6.57 -4.38
CA GLU A 158 3.44 -6.67 -5.29
C GLU A 158 3.40 -5.56 -6.35
N GLU A 159 2.20 -5.08 -6.71
CA GLU A 159 1.98 -4.03 -7.70
C GLU A 159 0.77 -3.16 -7.32
N GLN A 160 0.89 -1.84 -7.52
CA GLN A 160 -0.23 -0.91 -7.45
C GLN A 160 -0.43 -0.19 -8.78
N THR A 161 -1.60 -0.35 -9.38
CA THR A 161 -1.96 0.22 -10.69
C THR A 161 -2.56 1.63 -10.61
N ALA A 162 -3.04 2.02 -9.43
CA ALA A 162 -3.65 3.32 -9.16
C ALA A 162 -3.20 3.85 -7.78
N ALA A 163 -1.92 3.68 -7.43
CA ALA A 163 -1.39 4.21 -6.19
C ALA A 163 -1.46 5.73 -6.16
N ARG A 164 -1.75 6.27 -4.98
CA ARG A 164 -1.92 7.70 -4.74
C ARG A 164 -0.86 8.19 -3.77
N GLY A 165 -0.30 9.33 -4.08
CA GLY A 165 0.40 10.20 -3.15
C GLY A 165 -0.52 11.30 -2.65
N ARG A 166 0.05 12.22 -1.86
CA ARG A 166 -0.67 13.43 -1.43
C ARG A 166 -1.04 14.32 -2.62
N LEU A 167 -2.09 15.12 -2.42
CA LEU A 167 -2.61 16.06 -3.42
C LEU A 167 -2.97 15.35 -4.74
N ASP A 168 -3.46 14.11 -4.63
CA ASP A 168 -3.92 13.28 -5.74
C ASP A 168 -2.85 13.00 -6.82
N ARG A 169 -1.58 13.13 -6.48
CA ARG A 169 -0.48 12.76 -7.38
C ARG A 169 -0.44 11.24 -7.51
N ARG A 170 -0.32 10.73 -8.73
CA ARG A 170 -0.14 9.28 -8.94
C ARG A 170 1.25 8.85 -8.50
N TRP A 171 1.32 7.67 -7.90
CA TRP A 171 2.55 6.94 -7.68
C TRP A 171 2.57 5.75 -8.64
N THR A 172 3.64 5.59 -9.40
CA THR A 172 3.78 4.49 -10.36
C THR A 172 5.06 3.76 -10.07
N ALA A 173 4.97 2.44 -10.01
CA ALA A 173 6.13 1.59 -9.84
C ALA A 173 5.83 0.23 -10.51
N PRO A 174 6.80 -0.36 -11.24
CA PRO A 174 6.68 -1.70 -11.76
C PRO A 174 6.44 -2.73 -10.66
N ALA A 175 5.82 -3.86 -11.02
CA ALA A 175 5.62 -4.96 -10.09
C ALA A 175 6.93 -5.37 -9.40
N ARG A 176 6.87 -5.55 -8.08
CA ARG A 176 7.95 -6.04 -7.21
C ARG A 176 9.19 -5.14 -7.17
N SER A 177 9.10 -3.92 -7.69
CA SER A 177 10.21 -2.94 -7.68
C SER A 177 10.35 -2.18 -6.35
N GLY A 178 9.36 -2.30 -5.47
CA GLY A 178 9.29 -1.62 -4.19
C GLY A 178 8.45 -2.37 -3.16
N LEU A 179 8.44 -1.85 -1.95
CA LEU A 179 7.56 -2.31 -0.87
C LEU A 179 6.37 -1.38 -0.78
N PHE A 180 5.19 -1.94 -1.05
CA PHE A 180 3.92 -1.24 -1.03
C PHE A 180 3.00 -1.89 -0.02
N PHE A 181 2.74 -1.22 1.09
CA PHE A 181 1.86 -1.76 2.12
C PHE A 181 1.07 -0.68 2.83
N SER A 182 -0.09 -1.07 3.35
CA SER A 182 -0.93 -0.23 4.20
C SER A 182 -1.27 -0.97 5.48
N VAL A 183 -1.31 -0.23 6.59
CA VAL A 183 -1.67 -0.76 7.92
C VAL A 183 -2.90 -0.03 8.45
N LEU A 184 -3.84 -0.78 9.02
CA LEU A 184 -4.99 -0.21 9.73
C LEU A 184 -4.66 -0.06 11.22
N LEU A 185 -4.75 1.17 11.72
CA LEU A 185 -4.61 1.53 13.12
C LEU A 185 -5.94 2.06 13.66
N ARG A 186 -6.22 1.80 14.94
CA ARG A 186 -7.42 2.30 15.65
C ARG A 186 -6.99 2.91 16.99
N PRO A 187 -6.36 4.10 16.98
CA PRO A 187 -5.83 4.72 18.19
C PRO A 187 -6.95 5.33 19.04
N ALA A 188 -7.71 4.47 19.73
CA ALA A 188 -8.94 4.83 20.46
C ALA A 188 -8.71 5.88 21.57
N GLU A 189 -7.53 5.90 22.17
CA GLU A 189 -7.15 6.84 23.24
C GLU A 189 -6.61 8.18 22.70
N VAL A 190 -6.37 8.29 21.39
CA VAL A 190 -5.76 9.48 20.77
C VAL A 190 -6.81 10.29 20.02
N PRO A 191 -7.05 11.56 20.40
CA PRO A 191 -7.99 12.42 19.68
C PRO A 191 -7.67 12.52 18.19
N VAL A 192 -8.69 12.49 17.33
CA VAL A 192 -8.57 12.55 15.86
C VAL A 192 -7.74 13.75 15.38
N ALA A 193 -7.83 14.89 16.08
CA ALA A 193 -7.03 16.08 15.78
C ALA A 193 -5.50 15.84 15.83
N ARG A 194 -5.05 14.80 16.55
CA ARG A 194 -3.63 14.42 16.64
C ARG A 194 -3.21 13.37 15.61
N TRP A 195 -4.13 12.82 14.83
CA TRP A 195 -3.78 11.79 13.84
C TRP A 195 -2.88 12.32 12.72
N GLY A 196 -2.82 13.65 12.51
CA GLY A 196 -1.85 14.29 11.62
C GLY A 196 -0.38 14.02 11.96
N TRP A 197 -0.07 13.53 13.17
CA TRP A 197 1.28 13.11 13.57
C TRP A 197 1.65 11.71 13.10
N LEU A 198 0.68 10.87 12.68
CA LEU A 198 0.94 9.49 12.30
C LEU A 198 1.90 9.34 11.11
N PRO A 199 1.79 10.14 10.02
CA PRO A 199 2.81 10.10 8.96
C PRO A 199 4.21 10.41 9.48
N LEU A 200 4.34 11.32 10.44
CA LEU A 200 5.63 11.72 10.99
C LEU A 200 6.27 10.58 11.79
N LEU A 201 5.48 9.97 12.69
CA LEU A 201 5.90 8.82 13.49
C LEU A 201 6.23 7.61 12.60
N THR A 202 5.43 7.41 11.54
CA THR A 202 5.68 6.36 10.55
C THR A 202 6.98 6.61 9.80
N GLY A 203 7.30 7.87 9.47
CA GLY A 203 8.58 8.24 8.86
C GLY A 203 9.76 7.81 9.71
N VAL A 204 9.72 8.11 11.01
CA VAL A 204 10.77 7.71 11.97
C VAL A 204 10.87 6.18 12.08
N ALA A 205 9.73 5.49 12.15
CA ALA A 205 9.70 4.03 12.25
C ALA A 205 10.28 3.35 10.99
N VAL A 206 9.91 3.85 9.80
CA VAL A 206 10.43 3.34 8.52
C VAL A 206 11.91 3.63 8.38
N ALA A 207 12.36 4.84 8.70
CA ALA A 207 13.78 5.21 8.67
C ALA A 207 14.62 4.29 9.59
N THR A 208 14.15 4.08 10.82
CA THR A 208 14.77 3.17 11.77
C THR A 208 14.79 1.72 11.26
N GLY A 209 13.69 1.28 10.66
CA GLY A 209 13.58 -0.06 10.07
C GLY A 209 14.54 -0.28 8.91
N LEU A 210 14.66 0.69 7.99
CA LEU A 210 15.57 0.63 6.85
C LEU A 210 17.04 0.65 7.28
N SER A 211 17.40 1.49 8.25
CA SER A 211 18.76 1.50 8.80
C SER A 211 19.12 0.15 9.43
N ARG A 212 18.21 -0.44 10.23
CA ARG A 212 18.45 -1.75 10.87
C ARG A 212 18.48 -2.93 9.89
N ALA A 213 17.59 -2.93 8.90
CA ALA A 213 17.42 -4.07 8.00
C ALA A 213 18.39 -4.05 6.80
N ALA A 214 18.74 -2.86 6.31
CA ALA A 214 19.50 -2.69 5.07
C ALA A 214 20.74 -1.79 5.22
N GLY A 215 20.98 -1.20 6.40
CA GLY A 215 22.10 -0.26 6.59
C GLY A 215 21.94 1.04 5.81
N VAL A 216 20.70 1.39 5.42
CA VAL A 216 20.41 2.58 4.63
C VAL A 216 19.99 3.71 5.56
N ASP A 217 20.81 4.75 5.60
CA ASP A 217 20.46 5.99 6.28
C ASP A 217 19.49 6.81 5.42
N THR A 218 18.33 7.13 6.00
CA THR A 218 17.31 7.92 5.34
C THR A 218 17.09 9.25 6.06
N ALA A 219 16.92 10.31 5.27
CA ALA A 219 16.47 11.61 5.75
C ALA A 219 14.95 11.72 5.59
N LEU A 220 14.32 12.48 6.50
CA LEU A 220 12.88 12.73 6.45
C LEU A 220 12.61 14.14 5.95
N LYS A 221 12.07 14.23 4.73
CA LYS A 221 11.49 15.48 4.25
C LYS A 221 10.04 15.55 4.71
N TRP A 222 9.84 16.34 5.76
CA TRP A 222 8.56 16.44 6.41
C TRP A 222 7.46 16.96 5.47
N PRO A 223 6.22 16.48 5.63
CA PRO A 223 5.80 15.53 6.67
C PRO A 223 5.86 14.05 6.27
N ASN A 224 6.11 13.70 4.99
CA ASN A 224 5.71 12.39 4.46
C ASN A 224 6.72 11.74 3.50
N ASP A 225 7.85 12.38 3.19
CA ASP A 225 8.78 11.90 2.18
C ASP A 225 10.05 11.30 2.82
N LEU A 226 10.42 10.11 2.36
CA LEU A 226 11.67 9.44 2.71
C LEU A 226 12.71 9.75 1.65
N LEU A 227 13.87 10.26 2.05
CA LEU A 227 14.98 10.60 1.17
C LEU A 227 16.20 9.75 1.48
N VAL A 228 17.00 9.46 0.46
CA VAL A 228 18.34 8.86 0.57
C VAL A 228 19.35 9.77 -0.09
N THR A 229 20.57 9.81 0.44
CA THR A 229 21.67 10.55 -0.21
C THR A 229 22.47 9.60 -1.07
N VAL A 230 22.53 9.87 -2.37
CA VAL A 230 23.27 9.05 -3.34
C VAL A 230 24.19 9.96 -4.15
N GLY A 231 25.50 9.75 -4.06
CA GLY A 231 26.48 10.58 -4.76
C GLY A 231 26.46 12.05 -4.32
N GLY A 232 26.10 12.32 -3.06
CA GLY A 232 25.98 13.68 -2.51
C GLY A 232 24.64 14.37 -2.80
N GLU A 233 23.73 13.74 -3.52
CA GLU A 233 22.41 14.30 -3.83
C GLU A 233 21.29 13.58 -3.06
N GLU A 234 20.35 14.34 -2.51
CA GLU A 234 19.14 13.79 -1.92
C GLU A 234 18.15 13.34 -3.00
N ARG A 235 17.68 12.10 -2.91
CA ARG A 235 16.67 11.53 -3.81
C ARG A 235 15.54 10.90 -3.03
N LYS A 236 14.34 10.97 -3.58
CA LYS A 236 13.16 10.41 -2.95
C LYS A 236 13.18 8.87 -3.05
N ALA A 237 13.27 8.22 -1.90
CA ALA A 237 13.21 6.77 -1.76
C ALA A 237 11.79 6.26 -1.51
N GLY A 238 10.92 7.07 -0.91
CA GLY A 238 9.60 6.60 -0.53
C GLY A 238 8.65 7.70 -0.10
N GLY A 239 7.40 7.32 0.14
CA GLY A 239 6.34 8.22 0.58
C GLY A 239 5.40 7.54 1.56
N ILE A 240 4.82 8.35 2.44
CA ILE A 240 3.86 7.93 3.45
C ILE A 240 2.55 8.68 3.23
N LEU A 241 1.43 7.98 3.34
CA LEU A 241 0.10 8.54 3.22
C LEU A 241 -0.79 8.00 4.34
N ALA A 242 -1.34 8.88 5.17
CA ALA A 242 -2.36 8.51 6.14
C ALA A 242 -3.73 8.98 5.65
N GLU A 243 -4.70 8.07 5.59
CA GLU A 243 -6.09 8.35 5.24
C GLU A 243 -7.00 7.86 6.35
N ARG A 244 -8.07 8.62 6.61
CA ARG A 244 -9.07 8.24 7.62
C ARG A 244 -9.90 7.06 7.10
N ALA A 245 -10.18 6.11 7.98
CA ALA A 245 -10.96 4.92 7.69
C ALA A 245 -12.10 4.79 8.70
N GLY A 246 -13.31 5.21 8.29
CA GLY A 246 -14.44 5.34 9.20
C GLY A 246 -14.20 6.42 10.27
N ASP A 247 -14.91 6.31 11.38
CA ASP A 247 -14.86 7.32 12.44
C ASP A 247 -13.69 7.12 13.40
N ASP A 248 -13.26 5.88 13.59
CA ASP A 248 -12.36 5.41 14.65
C ASP A 248 -11.07 4.74 14.13
N GLY A 249 -10.87 4.74 12.80
CA GLY A 249 -9.72 4.13 12.16
C GLY A 249 -8.91 5.08 11.27
N VAL A 250 -7.64 4.76 11.10
CA VAL A 250 -6.72 5.42 10.18
C VAL A 250 -5.87 4.38 9.48
N VAL A 251 -5.80 4.48 8.16
CA VAL A 251 -4.95 3.63 7.34
C VAL A 251 -3.70 4.40 6.98
N VAL A 252 -2.53 3.84 7.30
CA VAL A 252 -1.23 4.41 6.94
C VAL A 252 -0.61 3.56 5.85
N GLY A 253 -0.51 4.11 4.65
CA GLY A 253 0.18 3.57 3.50
C GLY A 253 1.63 4.01 3.45
N VAL A 254 2.50 3.07 3.11
CA VAL A 254 3.93 3.26 2.95
C VAL A 254 4.33 2.66 1.61
N GLY A 255 4.96 3.47 0.77
CA GLY A 255 5.59 3.05 -0.48
C GLY A 255 7.08 3.34 -0.44
N ILE A 256 7.92 2.32 -0.66
CA ILE A 256 9.39 2.44 -0.65
C ILE A 256 9.93 1.83 -1.95
N ASN A 257 10.73 2.60 -2.69
CA ASN A 257 11.47 2.13 -3.83
C ASN A 257 12.65 1.27 -3.34
N VAL A 258 12.73 0.02 -3.79
CA VAL A 258 13.78 -0.93 -3.35
C VAL A 258 14.73 -1.26 -4.49
N SER A 259 14.20 -1.73 -5.60
CA SER A 259 14.98 -2.15 -6.77
C SER A 259 14.54 -1.43 -8.05
N LEU A 260 13.90 -0.27 -7.91
CA LEU A 260 13.46 0.57 -9.03
C LEU A 260 14.68 1.04 -9.84
N ARG A 261 14.67 0.79 -11.13
CA ARG A 261 15.76 1.11 -12.06
C ARG A 261 15.57 2.51 -12.64
N ALA A 262 16.65 3.09 -13.15
CA ALA A 262 16.65 4.47 -13.63
C ALA A 262 15.78 4.70 -14.87
N ASP A 263 15.57 3.66 -15.68
CA ASP A 263 14.67 3.63 -16.83
C ASP A 263 13.19 3.47 -16.44
N GLU A 264 12.90 3.22 -15.16
CA GLU A 264 11.55 3.05 -14.59
C GLU A 264 11.10 4.26 -13.75
N LEU A 265 11.89 5.34 -13.70
CA LEU A 265 11.65 6.58 -12.93
C LEU A 265 10.91 7.67 -13.70
#